data_AF-W6Y5R9-F1
#
_entry.id   AF-W6Y5R9-F1
#
_cell.length_a   1.000
_cell.length_b   1.000
_cell.length_c   1.000
_cell.angle_alpha   90.00
_cell.angle_beta   90.00
_cell.angle_gamma   90.00
#
_symmetry.space_group_name_H-M   'P 1'
#
loop_
_entity.id
_entity.type
_entity.pdbx_description
1 polymer ?
#
loop_
_entity_poly.entity_id
_entity_poly.type
_entity_poly.pdbx_seq_one_letter_code
_entity_poly.pdbx_strand_id
1 'polypeptide(L)'
;MLLTAQIPESLTPFSISHGSLSVSWLLPYRLHCYATRLYRTFEATLAARSDNSEHPITLLSSVELAAHYMCYVAHETQANTDRACTQTHDISKLLLEDFEATFLRSNDIHTLASALPSSDSAKDELLRCYYETCFITKHNTPLNESALLKAAREGIVSLYTTFSGQGCGGRYFDELRELFRLYPSFVGTLISESGNLFRELASNPSAGRLFSKGFDIMAWLHHPQTTPDTEYLISAPVSFPIIGLVQLGHYAVSCRAMGLDPGAFQRSIRGSTGHSQGIVVAAAMSAADSWEAFDRLATSCLTVLFWIGVRSQQAAPQMSLSPAQIQDSI
;
A
#
# COMPACT_ATOMS: atom_id res chain seq x y z
N MET A 1 13.94 -22.70 -45.30
CA MET A 1 13.28 -21.93 -44.22
C MET A 1 11.95 -22.62 -43.92
N LEU A 2 11.95 -23.56 -42.97
CA LEU A 2 10.71 -24.20 -42.52
C LEU A 2 10.08 -23.27 -41.48
N LEU A 3 8.99 -22.60 -41.86
CA LEU A 3 8.09 -21.95 -40.93
C LEU A 3 7.45 -23.06 -40.08
N THR A 4 7.92 -23.21 -38.84
CA THR A 4 7.22 -24.01 -37.83
C THR A 4 5.90 -23.32 -37.53
N ALA A 5 4.82 -23.83 -38.10
CA ALA A 5 3.47 -23.48 -37.68
C ALA A 5 3.31 -23.85 -36.20
N GLN A 6 3.13 -22.85 -35.32
CA GLN A 6 2.75 -23.10 -33.93
C GLN A 6 1.37 -23.76 -33.94
N ILE A 7 1.31 -25.01 -33.47
CA ILE A 7 0.06 -25.72 -33.22
C ILE A 7 -0.70 -24.90 -32.15
N PRO A 8 -1.98 -24.54 -32.36
CA PRO A 8 -2.75 -23.85 -31.34
C PRO A 8 -2.79 -24.69 -30.08
N GLU A 9 -2.38 -24.09 -28.97
CA GLU A 9 -2.27 -24.79 -27.71
C GLU A 9 -3.66 -25.06 -27.12
N SER A 10 -3.92 -26.32 -26.75
CA SER A 10 -5.19 -26.71 -26.12
C SER A 10 -5.28 -26.13 -24.71
N LEU A 11 -6.28 -25.28 -24.50
CA LEU A 11 -6.67 -24.80 -23.18
C LEU A 11 -7.58 -25.84 -22.50
N THR A 12 -7.27 -26.19 -21.26
CA THR A 12 -8.08 -27.09 -20.45
C THR A 12 -8.47 -26.44 -19.11
N PRO A 13 -9.66 -26.76 -18.56
CA PRO A 13 -10.08 -26.22 -17.28
C PRO A 13 -9.19 -26.71 -16.13
N PHE A 14 -8.75 -25.76 -15.31
CA PHE A 14 -8.09 -25.98 -14.03
C PHE A 14 -8.92 -25.33 -12.93
N SER A 15 -9.32 -26.10 -11.92
CA SER A 15 -10.20 -25.63 -10.86
C SER A 15 -9.55 -25.81 -9.50
N ILE A 16 -9.75 -24.83 -8.61
CA ILE A 16 -9.44 -24.96 -7.19
C ILE A 16 -10.74 -24.89 -6.38
N SER A 17 -10.71 -25.47 -5.19
CA SER A 17 -11.83 -25.45 -4.26
C SER A 17 -11.37 -25.30 -2.82
N HIS A 18 -12.17 -24.61 -2.00
CA HIS A 18 -11.97 -24.56 -0.55
C HIS A 18 -13.33 -24.49 0.14
N GLY A 19 -13.69 -25.54 0.88
CA GLY A 19 -15.04 -25.67 1.43
C GLY A 19 -16.10 -25.72 0.33
N SER A 20 -17.05 -24.77 0.35
CA SER A 20 -18.10 -24.61 -0.67
C SER A 20 -17.68 -23.72 -1.85
N LEU A 21 -16.51 -23.06 -1.77
CA LEU A 21 -16.04 -22.13 -2.79
C LEU A 21 -15.29 -22.88 -3.88
N SER A 22 -15.49 -22.46 -5.13
CA SER A 22 -14.72 -22.95 -6.28
C SER A 22 -14.47 -21.84 -7.29
N VAL A 23 -13.30 -21.90 -7.93
CA VAL A 23 -12.88 -21.02 -9.02
C VAL A 23 -12.23 -21.88 -10.09
N SER A 24 -12.46 -21.55 -11.37
CA SER A 24 -11.93 -22.29 -12.51
C SER A 24 -11.31 -21.34 -13.53
N TRP A 25 -10.18 -21.74 -14.07
CA TRP A 25 -9.43 -21.02 -15.10
C TRP A 25 -9.23 -21.91 -16.32
N LEU A 26 -9.03 -21.30 -17.49
CA LEU A 26 -8.57 -22.01 -18.68
C LEU A 26 -7.05 -21.85 -18.78
N LEU A 27 -6.32 -22.95 -18.61
CA LEU A 27 -4.86 -22.94 -18.69
C LEU A 27 -4.37 -23.78 -19.88
N PRO A 28 -3.22 -23.44 -20.46
CA PRO A 28 -2.45 -24.35 -21.30
C PRO A 28 -2.26 -25.73 -20.65
N TYR A 29 -2.50 -26.81 -21.39
CA TYR A 29 -2.30 -28.17 -20.87
C TYR A 29 -0.90 -28.39 -20.28
N ARG A 30 0.15 -27.79 -20.89
CA ARG A 30 1.53 -27.87 -20.39
C ARG A 30 1.72 -27.34 -18.96
N LEU A 31 0.86 -26.43 -18.51
CA LEU A 31 0.95 -25.78 -17.19
C LEU A 31 0.18 -26.55 -16.11
N HIS A 32 -0.66 -27.52 -16.47
CA HIS A 32 -1.57 -28.19 -15.54
C HIS A 32 -0.87 -28.93 -14.41
N CYS A 33 0.21 -29.65 -14.70
CA CYS A 33 0.98 -30.37 -13.68
C CYS A 33 1.55 -29.39 -12.63
N TYR A 34 2.05 -28.24 -13.08
CA TYR A 34 2.59 -27.19 -12.22
C TYR A 34 1.49 -26.51 -11.41
N ALA A 35 0.38 -26.12 -12.05
CA ALA A 35 -0.78 -25.52 -11.38
C ALA A 35 -1.36 -26.45 -10.29
N THR A 36 -1.47 -27.75 -10.58
CA THR A 36 -1.93 -28.76 -9.62
C THR A 36 -0.99 -28.88 -8.42
N ARG A 37 0.33 -28.84 -8.65
CA ARG A 37 1.31 -28.86 -7.57
C ARG A 37 1.19 -27.62 -6.68
N LEU A 38 1.09 -26.44 -7.29
CA LEU A 38 0.91 -25.16 -6.58
C LEU A 38 -0.39 -25.14 -5.77
N TYR A 39 -1.47 -25.71 -6.30
CA TYR A 39 -2.73 -25.80 -5.56
C TYR A 39 -2.61 -26.71 -4.33
N ARG A 40 -1.96 -27.87 -4.43
CA ARG A 40 -1.74 -28.75 -3.26
C ARG A 40 -0.95 -28.07 -2.15
N THR A 41 0.10 -27.32 -2.48
CA THR A 41 0.90 -26.58 -1.49
C THR A 41 0.14 -25.38 -0.91
N PHE A 42 -0.67 -24.72 -1.74
CA PHE A 42 -1.60 -23.68 -1.28
C PHE A 42 -2.62 -24.22 -0.28
N GLU A 43 -3.26 -25.37 -0.54
CA GLU A 43 -4.22 -26.00 0.39
C GLU A 43 -3.58 -26.33 1.73
N ALA A 44 -2.36 -26.90 1.71
CA ALA A 44 -1.61 -27.16 2.93
C ALA A 44 -1.31 -25.88 3.72
N THR A 45 -1.02 -24.77 3.03
CA THR A 45 -0.76 -23.46 3.63
C THR A 45 -2.04 -22.88 4.25
N LEU A 46 -3.19 -22.99 3.58
CA LEU A 46 -4.47 -22.57 4.13
C LEU A 46 -4.84 -23.37 5.39
N ALA A 47 -4.71 -24.70 5.34
CA ALA A 47 -4.98 -25.55 6.50
C ALA A 47 -4.11 -25.20 7.71
N ALA A 48 -2.80 -25.00 7.50
CA ALA A 48 -1.89 -24.62 8.56
C ALA A 48 -2.21 -23.25 9.19
N ARG A 49 -2.75 -22.30 8.41
CA ARG A 49 -3.16 -20.98 8.90
C ARG A 49 -4.47 -21.03 9.69
N SER A 50 -5.41 -21.90 9.32
CA SER A 50 -6.66 -22.08 10.06
C SER A 50 -6.45 -22.66 11.46
N ASP A 51 -5.45 -23.53 11.63
CA ASP A 51 -5.22 -24.25 12.90
C ASP A 51 -4.34 -23.47 13.92
N ASN A 52 -3.47 -22.55 13.45
CA ASN A 52 -2.40 -21.96 14.28
C ASN A 52 -2.39 -20.42 14.36
N SER A 53 -3.38 -19.70 13.85
CA SER A 53 -3.36 -18.22 13.83
C SER A 53 -4.28 -17.57 14.85
N GLU A 54 -3.83 -16.44 15.44
CA GLU A 54 -4.69 -15.52 16.21
C GLU A 54 -5.81 -14.91 15.33
N HIS A 55 -5.65 -14.99 13.99
CA HIS A 55 -6.59 -14.48 12.98
C HIS A 55 -6.75 -15.49 11.82
N PRO A 56 -7.68 -16.46 11.91
CA PRO A 56 -7.90 -17.44 10.85
C PRO A 56 -8.38 -16.79 9.55
N ILE A 57 -7.77 -17.17 8.42
CA ILE A 57 -8.22 -16.74 7.10
C ILE A 57 -9.57 -17.40 6.82
N THR A 58 -10.64 -16.64 6.96
CA THR A 58 -11.99 -17.09 6.60
C THR A 58 -12.32 -16.54 5.22
N LEU A 59 -12.23 -17.39 4.21
CA LEU A 59 -12.63 -17.04 2.84
C LEU A 59 -14.16 -17.14 2.74
N LEU A 60 -14.81 -16.05 2.34
CA LEU A 60 -16.26 -15.94 2.24
C LEU A 60 -16.76 -15.90 0.80
N SER A 61 -15.86 -15.67 -0.16
CA SER A 61 -16.17 -15.54 -1.57
C SER A 61 -15.15 -16.20 -2.50
N SER A 62 -15.61 -16.59 -3.68
CA SER A 62 -14.74 -17.07 -4.76
C SER A 62 -13.71 -16.01 -5.21
N VAL A 63 -14.03 -14.73 -5.04
CA VAL A 63 -13.10 -13.60 -5.34
C VAL A 63 -11.90 -13.65 -4.40
N GLU A 64 -12.13 -13.77 -3.10
CA GLU A 64 -11.06 -13.86 -2.11
C GLU A 64 -10.22 -15.12 -2.36
N LEU A 65 -10.85 -16.27 -2.60
CA LEU A 65 -10.13 -17.52 -2.93
C LEU A 65 -9.22 -17.35 -4.15
N ALA A 66 -9.72 -16.72 -5.22
CA ALA A 66 -8.95 -16.45 -6.42
C ALA A 66 -7.76 -15.53 -6.15
N ALA A 67 -7.98 -14.41 -5.44
CA ALA A 67 -6.94 -13.44 -5.12
C ALA A 67 -5.84 -14.03 -4.23
N HIS A 68 -6.21 -14.79 -3.20
CA HIS A 68 -5.27 -15.48 -2.34
C HIS A 68 -4.42 -16.50 -3.09
N TYR A 69 -5.04 -17.32 -3.96
CA TYR A 69 -4.31 -18.29 -4.75
C TYR A 69 -3.37 -17.61 -5.76
N MET A 70 -3.85 -16.58 -6.45
CA MET A 70 -3.05 -15.79 -7.39
C MET A 70 -1.84 -15.13 -6.72
N CYS A 71 -2.02 -14.55 -5.53
CA CYS A 71 -0.94 -13.98 -4.72
C CYS A 71 0.06 -15.05 -4.28
N TYR A 72 -0.41 -16.22 -3.83
CA TYR A 72 0.45 -17.34 -3.49
C TYR A 72 1.32 -17.77 -4.69
N VAL A 73 0.73 -17.97 -5.86
CA VAL A 73 1.46 -18.35 -7.08
C VAL A 73 2.47 -17.28 -7.50
N ALA A 74 2.14 -16.00 -7.33
CA ALA A 74 3.07 -14.91 -7.59
C ALA A 74 4.31 -14.99 -6.67
N HIS A 75 4.14 -15.20 -5.37
CA HIS A 75 5.25 -15.34 -4.43
C HIS A 75 6.15 -16.56 -4.74
N GLU A 76 5.56 -17.69 -5.14
CA GLU A 76 6.31 -18.86 -5.61
C GLU A 76 7.14 -18.58 -6.88
N THR A 77 6.77 -17.55 -7.65
CA THR A 77 7.55 -17.10 -8.82
C THR A 77 8.82 -16.37 -8.39
N GLN A 78 8.76 -15.54 -7.34
CA GLN A 78 9.92 -14.80 -6.85
C GLN A 78 10.95 -15.69 -6.13
N ALA A 79 10.48 -16.73 -5.43
CA ALA A 79 11.35 -17.62 -4.65
C ALA A 79 12.20 -18.57 -5.52
N ASN A 80 11.81 -18.83 -6.77
CA ASN A 80 12.46 -19.80 -7.65
C ASN A 80 13.31 -19.10 -8.74
N THR A 81 14.64 -19.04 -8.54
CA THR A 81 15.61 -18.46 -9.50
C THR A 81 15.93 -19.35 -10.72
N ASP A 82 15.34 -20.54 -10.83
CA ASP A 82 15.60 -21.51 -11.91
C ASP A 82 14.54 -21.48 -13.03
N ARG A 83 14.72 -22.27 -14.10
CA ARG A 83 13.79 -22.41 -15.25
C ARG A 83 12.31 -22.60 -14.88
N ALA A 84 11.99 -23.06 -13.66
CA ALA A 84 10.63 -23.11 -13.10
C ALA A 84 9.96 -21.72 -12.98
N CYS A 85 10.76 -20.66 -12.94
CA CYS A 85 10.32 -19.27 -12.91
C CYS A 85 9.41 -18.96 -14.11
N THR A 86 9.67 -19.52 -15.30
CA THR A 86 8.84 -19.20 -16.49
C THR A 86 7.45 -19.80 -16.40
N GLN A 87 7.28 -21.07 -16.00
CA GLN A 87 5.95 -21.66 -15.91
C GLN A 87 5.11 -21.05 -14.77
N THR A 88 5.70 -20.83 -13.59
CA THR A 88 4.97 -20.24 -12.45
C THR A 88 4.58 -18.79 -12.76
N HIS A 89 5.47 -18.03 -13.41
CA HIS A 89 5.17 -16.68 -13.89
C HIS A 89 4.06 -16.68 -14.94
N ASP A 90 4.10 -17.60 -15.93
CA ASP A 90 3.05 -17.73 -16.94
C ASP A 90 1.69 -18.05 -16.30
N ILE A 91 1.66 -18.96 -15.32
CA ILE A 91 0.44 -19.25 -14.55
C ILE A 91 -0.02 -17.99 -13.81
N SER A 92 0.86 -17.30 -13.09
CA SER A 92 0.51 -16.10 -12.33
C SER A 92 -0.10 -15.01 -13.21
N LYS A 93 0.44 -14.80 -14.43
CA LYS A 93 -0.12 -13.86 -15.41
C LYS A 93 -1.50 -14.27 -15.90
N LEU A 94 -1.67 -15.54 -16.29
CA LEU A 94 -2.96 -16.06 -16.75
C LEU A 94 -4.04 -15.97 -15.67
N LEU A 95 -3.69 -16.26 -14.41
CA LEU A 95 -4.60 -16.12 -13.27
C LEU A 95 -5.01 -14.66 -13.06
N LEU A 96 -4.08 -13.71 -13.18
CA LEU A 96 -4.36 -12.28 -13.04
C LEU A 96 -5.24 -11.74 -14.17
N GLU A 97 -4.92 -12.06 -15.42
CA GLU A 97 -5.72 -11.62 -16.58
C GLU A 97 -7.16 -12.15 -16.50
N ASP A 98 -7.33 -13.42 -16.13
CA ASP A 98 -8.66 -14.01 -15.95
C ASP A 98 -9.39 -13.41 -14.73
N PHE A 99 -8.67 -13.14 -13.63
CA PHE A 99 -9.26 -12.49 -12.45
C PHE A 99 -9.81 -11.10 -12.81
N GLU A 100 -9.06 -10.29 -13.56
CA GLU A 100 -9.49 -8.97 -14.02
C GLU A 100 -10.68 -9.06 -14.97
N ALA A 101 -10.65 -10.00 -15.93
CA ALA A 101 -11.74 -10.21 -16.87
C ALA A 101 -13.03 -10.68 -16.19
N THR A 102 -12.91 -11.62 -15.25
CA THR A 102 -14.05 -12.29 -14.59
C THR A 102 -14.67 -11.42 -13.50
N PHE A 103 -13.84 -10.84 -12.62
CA PHE A 103 -14.30 -10.19 -11.39
C PHE A 103 -14.28 -8.66 -11.45
N LEU A 104 -13.24 -8.03 -12.03
CA LEU A 104 -13.15 -6.57 -12.06
C LEU A 104 -14.08 -5.95 -13.10
N ARG A 105 -14.23 -6.60 -14.27
CA ARG A 105 -15.12 -6.16 -15.35
C ARG A 105 -14.95 -4.67 -15.67
N SER A 106 -13.71 -4.26 -15.91
CA SER A 106 -13.32 -2.86 -16.17
C SER A 106 -13.38 -1.88 -14.98
N ASN A 107 -13.78 -2.32 -13.78
CA ASN A 107 -13.66 -1.51 -12.57
C ASN A 107 -12.32 -1.70 -11.87
N ASP A 108 -12.04 -0.81 -10.94
CA ASP A 108 -10.90 -0.92 -10.03
C ASP A 108 -11.16 -1.93 -8.90
N ILE A 109 -10.09 -2.54 -8.38
CA ILE A 109 -10.17 -3.54 -7.29
C ILE A 109 -10.82 -2.97 -6.02
N HIS A 110 -10.66 -1.67 -5.72
CA HIS A 110 -11.30 -1.06 -4.56
C HIS A 110 -12.82 -0.98 -4.74
N THR A 111 -13.30 -0.84 -5.97
CA THR A 111 -14.75 -0.89 -6.27
C THR A 111 -15.28 -2.30 -5.96
N LEU A 112 -14.57 -3.34 -6.40
CA LEU A 112 -14.93 -4.73 -6.08
C LEU A 112 -14.90 -4.98 -4.57
N ALA A 113 -13.82 -4.61 -3.88
CA ALA A 113 -13.66 -4.80 -2.45
C ALA A 113 -14.78 -4.11 -1.64
N SER A 114 -15.17 -2.90 -2.05
CA SER A 114 -16.25 -2.15 -1.39
C SER A 114 -17.63 -2.83 -1.47
N ALA A 115 -17.87 -3.60 -2.54
CA ALA A 115 -19.13 -4.30 -2.78
C ALA A 115 -19.23 -5.67 -2.08
N LEU A 116 -18.11 -6.20 -1.57
CA LEU A 116 -18.09 -7.50 -0.90
C LEU A 116 -18.65 -7.41 0.53
N PRO A 117 -19.48 -8.37 0.97
CA PRO A 117 -20.01 -8.46 2.32
C PRO A 117 -18.97 -9.03 3.32
N SER A 118 -17.69 -8.67 3.14
CA SER A 118 -16.56 -9.15 3.93
C SER A 118 -16.15 -8.13 5.00
N SER A 119 -15.41 -8.57 6.01
CA SER A 119 -14.80 -7.67 7.00
C SER A 119 -13.75 -6.76 6.36
N ASP A 120 -13.46 -5.62 6.98
CA ASP A 120 -12.45 -4.68 6.47
C ASP A 120 -11.07 -5.35 6.34
N SER A 121 -10.69 -6.18 7.31
CA SER A 121 -9.44 -6.97 7.24
C SER A 121 -9.38 -7.91 6.02
N ALA A 122 -10.50 -8.53 5.64
CA ALA A 122 -10.56 -9.39 4.46
C ALA A 122 -10.50 -8.57 3.15
N LYS A 123 -11.12 -7.38 3.13
CA LYS A 123 -11.02 -6.45 2.00
C LYS A 123 -9.60 -5.92 1.82
N ASP A 124 -8.93 -5.58 2.90
CA ASP A 124 -7.52 -5.18 2.88
C ASP A 124 -6.64 -6.29 2.34
N GLU A 125 -6.86 -7.52 2.81
CA GLU A 125 -6.10 -8.67 2.35
C GLU A 125 -6.32 -8.95 0.85
N LEU A 126 -7.55 -8.81 0.36
CA LEU A 126 -7.87 -8.88 -1.08
C LEU A 126 -7.08 -7.83 -1.89
N LEU A 127 -7.10 -6.57 -1.45
CA LEU A 127 -6.37 -5.47 -2.10
C LEU A 127 -4.87 -5.74 -2.10
N ARG A 128 -4.32 -6.16 -0.96
CA ARG A 128 -2.90 -6.50 -0.80
C ARG A 128 -2.51 -7.62 -1.76
N CYS A 129 -3.26 -8.72 -1.78
CA CYS A 129 -3.03 -9.85 -2.68
C CYS A 129 -3.04 -9.41 -4.15
N TYR A 130 -4.02 -8.60 -4.57
CA TYR A 130 -4.12 -8.11 -5.93
C TYR A 130 -2.91 -7.26 -6.34
N TYR A 131 -2.58 -6.23 -5.55
CA TYR A 131 -1.48 -5.32 -5.89
C TYR A 131 -0.09 -5.97 -5.77
N GLU A 132 0.09 -6.93 -4.86
CA GLU A 132 1.32 -7.73 -4.81
C GLU A 132 1.47 -8.60 -6.05
N THR A 133 0.41 -9.29 -6.49
CA THR A 133 0.46 -10.04 -7.74
C THR A 133 0.82 -9.12 -8.90
N CYS A 134 0.16 -7.97 -9.05
CA CYS A 134 0.45 -7.02 -10.13
C CYS A 134 1.93 -6.58 -10.11
N PHE A 135 2.46 -6.27 -8.94
CA PHE A 135 3.86 -5.90 -8.77
C PHE A 135 4.81 -7.03 -9.20
N ILE A 136 4.56 -8.26 -8.76
CA ILE A 136 5.42 -9.41 -9.03
C ILE A 136 5.41 -9.78 -10.52
N THR A 137 4.23 -9.76 -11.16
CA THR A 137 4.06 -10.11 -12.58
C THR A 137 4.42 -8.96 -13.53
N LYS A 138 4.75 -7.78 -12.97
CA LYS A 138 4.99 -6.52 -13.71
C LYS A 138 3.78 -6.17 -14.58
N HIS A 139 2.59 -6.40 -14.04
CA HIS A 139 1.33 -6.03 -14.67
C HIS A 139 1.04 -4.56 -14.40
N ASN A 140 0.69 -3.83 -15.45
CA ASN A 140 0.36 -2.41 -15.32
C ASN A 140 -1.11 -2.27 -14.93
N THR A 141 -1.36 -1.78 -13.71
CA THR A 141 -2.69 -1.35 -13.25
C THR A 141 -2.89 0.14 -13.54
N PRO A 142 -4.10 0.62 -13.91
CA PRO A 142 -5.34 -0.05 -14.24
C PRO A 142 -5.65 -0.07 -15.76
N LEU A 143 -6.62 -0.89 -16.14
CA LEU A 143 -7.11 -1.03 -17.52
C LEU A 143 -7.95 0.17 -18.00
N ASN A 144 -8.57 0.94 -17.10
CA ASN A 144 -9.50 2.02 -17.45
C ASN A 144 -9.29 3.29 -16.62
N GLU A 145 -9.63 4.42 -17.23
CA GLU A 145 -9.59 5.74 -16.59
C GLU A 145 -10.73 5.91 -15.56
N SER A 146 -10.40 6.51 -14.41
CA SER A 146 -11.38 6.89 -13.40
C SER A 146 -12.43 7.86 -13.97
N ALA A 147 -13.71 7.56 -13.72
CA ALA A 147 -14.82 8.44 -14.14
C ALA A 147 -14.69 9.86 -13.57
N LEU A 148 -14.15 9.99 -12.34
CA LEU A 148 -13.92 11.29 -11.71
C LEU A 148 -12.84 12.10 -12.44
N LEU A 149 -11.72 11.45 -12.81
CA LEU A 149 -10.64 12.11 -13.55
C LEU A 149 -11.07 12.48 -14.97
N LYS A 150 -11.84 11.61 -15.63
CA LYS A 150 -12.45 11.89 -16.93
C LYS A 150 -13.34 13.13 -16.86
N ALA A 151 -14.23 13.21 -15.86
CA ALA A 151 -15.09 14.37 -15.66
C ALA A 151 -14.30 15.66 -15.39
N ALA A 152 -13.17 15.57 -14.67
CA ALA A 152 -12.28 16.70 -14.45
C ALA A 152 -11.62 17.18 -15.74
N ARG A 153 -11.12 16.25 -16.57
CA ARG A 153 -10.53 16.56 -17.89
C ARG A 153 -11.55 17.16 -18.86
N GLU A 154 -12.80 16.71 -18.81
CA GLU A 154 -13.91 17.24 -19.62
C GLU A 154 -14.43 18.60 -19.09
N GLY A 155 -13.88 19.10 -17.99
CA GLY A 155 -14.28 20.39 -17.39
C GLY A 155 -15.64 20.36 -16.69
N ILE A 156 -16.19 19.17 -16.42
CA ILE A 156 -17.46 18.98 -15.72
C ILE A 156 -17.29 19.25 -14.22
N VAL A 157 -16.14 18.86 -13.66
CA VAL A 157 -15.79 19.07 -12.25
C VAL A 157 -14.40 19.70 -12.12
N SER A 158 -14.13 20.36 -10.99
CA SER A 158 -12.80 20.84 -10.62
C SER A 158 -12.33 20.14 -9.36
N LEU A 159 -11.22 19.41 -9.46
CA LEU A 159 -10.66 18.67 -8.34
C LEU A 159 -9.65 19.53 -7.57
N TYR A 160 -9.70 19.45 -6.26
CA TYR A 160 -8.72 20.07 -5.38
C TYR A 160 -8.17 19.02 -4.41
N THR A 161 -6.87 19.07 -4.16
CA THR A 161 -6.23 18.23 -3.14
C THR A 161 -6.08 19.03 -1.84
N THR A 162 -6.38 18.38 -0.71
CA THR A 162 -6.29 18.99 0.61
C THR A 162 -5.50 18.09 1.54
N PHE A 163 -4.48 18.65 2.20
CA PHE A 163 -3.64 17.92 3.15
C PHE A 163 -3.83 18.48 4.55
N SER A 164 -4.29 17.66 5.49
CA SER A 164 -4.61 18.10 6.86
C SER A 164 -3.38 18.27 7.75
N GLY A 165 -3.55 18.86 8.93
CA GLY A 165 -2.52 18.94 9.96
C GLY A 165 -2.72 17.91 11.07
N GLN A 166 -1.98 18.06 12.18
CA GLN A 166 -2.18 17.26 13.39
C GLN A 166 -3.61 17.45 13.94
N GLY A 167 -4.39 16.37 13.99
CA GLY A 167 -5.81 16.43 14.41
C GLY A 167 -6.41 15.17 15.03
N CYS A 168 -5.68 14.05 15.13
CA CYS A 168 -6.25 12.78 15.61
C CYS A 168 -5.26 11.93 16.43
N GLY A 169 -4.91 12.35 17.66
CA GLY A 169 -4.18 11.50 18.64
C GLY A 169 -2.98 10.74 18.07
N GLY A 170 -2.66 9.57 18.63
CA GLY A 170 -1.62 8.67 18.11
C GLY A 170 -2.04 7.84 16.88
N ARG A 171 -3.28 8.00 16.37
CA ARG A 171 -3.87 7.14 15.33
C ARG A 171 -3.19 7.25 13.97
N TYR A 172 -2.48 8.36 13.71
CA TYR A 172 -1.74 8.53 12.46
C TYR A 172 -0.67 7.43 12.28
N PHE A 173 -0.14 6.87 13.37
CA PHE A 173 0.85 5.80 13.27
C PHE A 173 0.21 4.46 12.90
N ASP A 174 -1.01 4.21 13.36
CA ASP A 174 -1.80 3.06 12.92
C ASP A 174 -2.14 3.16 11.43
N GLU A 175 -2.45 4.37 10.95
CA GLU A 175 -2.66 4.64 9.52
C GLU A 175 -1.40 4.39 8.68
N LEU A 176 -0.21 4.75 9.19
CA LEU A 176 1.06 4.37 8.53
C LEU A 176 1.23 2.84 8.50
N ARG A 177 0.88 2.15 9.59
CA ARG A 177 0.96 0.68 9.68
C ARG A 177 0.01 0.03 8.67
N GLU A 178 -1.19 0.56 8.53
CA GLU A 178 -2.18 0.11 7.55
C GLU A 178 -1.65 0.30 6.12
N LEU A 179 -1.16 1.50 5.78
CA LEU A 179 -0.52 1.77 4.48
C LEU A 179 0.62 0.80 4.16
N PHE A 180 1.52 0.58 5.13
CA PHE A 180 2.68 -0.29 4.96
C PHE A 180 2.28 -1.77 4.78
N ARG A 181 1.24 -2.22 5.48
CA ARG A 181 0.72 -3.59 5.36
C ARG A 181 -0.04 -3.81 4.06
N LEU A 182 -0.86 -2.83 3.68
CA LEU A 182 -1.82 -2.94 2.58
C LEU A 182 -1.18 -2.71 1.21
N TYR A 183 -0.25 -1.75 1.12
CA TYR A 183 0.37 -1.35 -0.14
C TYR A 183 1.91 -1.44 -0.13
N PRO A 184 2.52 -2.55 0.29
CA PRO A 184 3.99 -2.66 0.37
C PRO A 184 4.66 -2.41 -0.99
N SER A 185 4.03 -2.83 -2.10
CA SER A 185 4.51 -2.57 -3.47
C SER A 185 4.45 -1.09 -3.87
N PHE A 186 3.62 -0.27 -3.23
CA PHE A 186 3.46 1.15 -3.53
C PHE A 186 4.28 2.05 -2.62
N VAL A 187 4.33 1.75 -1.32
CA VAL A 187 4.92 2.65 -0.32
C VAL A 187 6.15 2.08 0.37
N GLY A 188 6.52 0.81 0.14
CA GLY A 188 7.61 0.15 0.84
C GLY A 188 8.94 0.90 0.75
N THR A 189 9.37 1.30 -0.46
CA THR A 189 10.58 2.09 -0.66
C THR A 189 10.50 3.45 0.01
N LEU A 190 9.40 4.19 -0.21
CA LEU A 190 9.17 5.51 0.38
C LEU A 190 9.28 5.47 1.91
N ILE A 191 8.62 4.51 2.55
CA ILE A 191 8.60 4.37 4.02
C ILE A 191 9.98 3.97 4.54
N SER A 192 10.66 3.01 3.88
CA SER A 192 11.99 2.55 4.27
C SER A 192 13.04 3.68 4.17
N GLU A 193 13.05 4.40 3.05
CA GLU A 193 13.95 5.53 2.83
C GLU A 193 13.67 6.69 3.80
N SER A 194 12.39 6.97 4.06
CA SER A 194 11.98 7.97 5.06
C SER A 194 12.41 7.57 6.48
N GLY A 195 12.35 6.28 6.81
CA GLY A 195 12.86 5.77 8.09
C GLY A 195 14.38 5.97 8.24
N ASN A 196 15.15 5.80 7.16
CA ASN A 196 16.58 6.12 7.16
C ASN A 196 16.82 7.62 7.35
N LEU A 197 16.09 8.46 6.61
CA LEU A 197 16.14 9.91 6.72
C LEU A 197 15.85 10.39 8.16
N PHE A 198 14.80 9.87 8.80
CA PHE A 198 14.44 10.27 10.17
C PHE A 198 15.52 9.91 11.18
N ARG A 199 16.15 8.73 11.06
CA ARG A 199 17.26 8.34 11.93
C ARG A 199 18.48 9.25 11.76
N GLU A 200 18.81 9.59 10.52
CA GLU A 200 19.91 10.52 10.21
C GLU A 200 19.63 11.91 10.81
N LEU A 201 18.44 12.46 10.56
CA LEU A 201 18.04 13.77 11.06
C LEU A 201 17.97 13.81 12.59
N ALA A 202 17.44 12.77 13.23
CA ALA A 202 17.38 12.65 14.70
C ALA A 202 18.76 12.56 15.35
N SER A 203 19.77 12.04 14.63
CA SER A 203 21.15 11.96 15.10
C SER A 203 21.90 13.30 14.97
N ASN A 204 21.32 14.29 14.28
CA ASN A 204 21.93 15.61 14.14
C ASN A 204 22.03 16.31 15.51
N PRO A 205 23.21 16.83 15.93
CA PRO A 205 23.36 17.50 17.22
C PRO A 205 22.37 18.65 17.45
N SER A 206 21.93 19.31 16.38
CA SER A 206 20.96 20.42 16.43
C SER A 206 19.55 19.99 16.80
N ALA A 207 19.21 18.70 16.69
CA ALA A 207 17.97 18.13 17.17
C ALA A 207 17.91 18.08 18.71
N GLY A 208 19.07 18.11 19.37
CA GLY A 208 19.15 18.05 20.82
C GLY A 208 18.67 16.70 21.38
N ARG A 209 18.17 16.71 22.62
CA ARG A 209 17.72 15.49 23.32
C ARG A 209 16.22 15.20 23.17
N LEU A 210 15.63 15.61 22.05
CA LEU A 210 14.18 15.46 21.81
C LEU A 210 13.76 14.02 21.51
N PHE A 211 14.67 13.20 20.98
CA PHE A 211 14.37 11.82 20.55
C PHE A 211 14.78 10.77 21.59
N SER A 212 14.29 10.90 22.82
CA SER A 212 14.67 10.02 23.95
C SER A 212 14.31 8.55 23.76
N LYS A 213 13.31 8.24 22.92
CA LYS A 213 12.89 6.87 22.57
C LYS A 213 13.34 6.47 21.16
N GLY A 214 14.27 7.23 20.58
CA GLY A 214 14.76 7.03 19.21
C GLY A 214 13.76 7.47 18.14
N PHE A 215 14.15 7.30 16.88
CA PHE A 215 13.29 7.60 15.74
C PHE A 215 13.42 6.53 14.64
N ASP A 216 13.24 5.26 15.02
CA ASP A 216 13.29 4.12 14.10
C ASP A 216 11.88 3.62 13.78
N ILE A 217 11.22 4.28 12.82
CA ILE A 217 9.85 3.92 12.43
C ILE A 217 9.76 2.51 11.84
N MET A 218 10.84 2.00 11.25
CA MET A 218 10.86 0.66 10.67
C MET A 218 10.79 -0.40 11.76
N ALA A 219 11.54 -0.21 12.85
CA ALA A 219 11.41 -1.05 14.04
C ALA A 219 9.96 -1.03 14.58
N TRP A 220 9.35 0.14 14.68
CA TRP A 220 7.97 0.30 15.20
C TRP A 220 6.91 -0.35 14.29
N LEU A 221 7.10 -0.31 12.97
CA LEU A 221 6.23 -0.94 11.98
C LEU A 221 6.34 -2.47 12.01
N HIS A 222 7.56 -3.01 12.01
CA HIS A 222 7.80 -4.46 12.03
C HIS A 222 7.52 -5.10 13.39
N HIS A 223 7.71 -4.35 14.47
CA HIS A 223 7.59 -4.82 15.84
C HIS A 223 6.66 -3.88 16.62
N PRO A 224 5.33 -4.08 16.54
CA PRO A 224 4.35 -3.22 17.20
C PRO A 224 4.64 -2.94 18.69
N GLN A 225 5.19 -3.92 19.40
CA GLN A 225 5.59 -3.83 20.81
C GLN A 225 6.73 -2.83 21.09
N THR A 226 7.46 -2.40 20.06
CA THR A 226 8.53 -1.40 20.16
C THR A 226 8.03 0.01 19.89
N THR A 227 6.76 0.16 19.50
CA THR A 227 6.15 1.47 19.25
C THR A 227 6.12 2.27 20.55
N PRO A 228 6.65 3.52 20.59
CA PRO A 228 6.57 4.37 21.77
C PRO A 228 5.13 4.67 22.18
N ASP A 229 4.93 5.09 23.44
CA ASP A 229 3.62 5.56 23.89
C ASP A 229 3.13 6.80 23.15
N THR A 230 1.82 7.00 23.23
CA THR A 230 1.10 8.09 22.58
C THR A 230 1.69 9.45 22.91
N GLU A 231 2.15 9.71 24.13
CA GLU A 231 2.73 11.01 24.51
C GLU A 231 3.98 11.33 23.69
N TYR A 232 4.85 10.35 23.47
CA TYR A 232 6.01 10.52 22.61
C TYR A 232 5.63 10.68 21.14
N LEU A 233 4.69 9.85 20.66
CA LEU A 233 4.23 9.89 19.27
C LEU A 233 3.62 11.24 18.91
N ILE A 234 2.76 11.80 19.77
CA ILE A 234 2.10 13.08 19.48
C ILE A 234 3.02 14.31 19.62
N SER A 235 4.27 14.13 20.08
CA SER A 235 5.23 15.23 20.16
C SER A 235 5.57 15.77 18.77
N ALA A 236 5.63 17.10 18.63
CA ALA A 236 5.81 17.74 17.33
C ALA A 236 7.03 17.24 16.52
N PRO A 237 8.21 16.96 17.12
CA PRO A 237 9.37 16.44 16.39
C PRO A 237 9.14 15.06 15.75
N VAL A 238 8.22 14.26 16.32
CA VAL A 238 7.90 12.90 15.86
C VAL A 238 6.67 12.91 14.96
N SER A 239 5.58 13.55 15.39
CA SER A 239 4.30 13.53 14.67
C SER A 239 4.38 14.25 13.31
N PHE A 240 5.03 15.41 13.23
CA PHE A 240 5.05 16.24 12.02
C PHE A 240 5.58 15.49 10.79
N PRO A 241 6.81 14.96 10.83
CA PRO A 241 7.37 14.21 9.71
C PRO A 241 6.59 12.92 9.41
N ILE A 242 6.10 12.18 10.42
CA ILE A 242 5.36 10.94 10.17
C ILE A 242 3.99 11.21 9.53
N ILE A 243 3.26 12.24 9.98
CA ILE A 243 2.00 12.65 9.35
C ILE A 243 2.24 13.06 7.90
N GLY A 244 3.34 13.77 7.63
CA GLY A 244 3.76 14.06 6.25
C GLY A 244 4.00 12.79 5.43
N LEU A 245 4.65 11.78 6.02
CA LEU A 245 4.90 10.49 5.37
C LEU A 245 3.60 9.74 5.05
N VAL A 246 2.63 9.73 5.98
CA VAL A 246 1.31 9.14 5.75
C VAL A 246 0.62 9.81 4.56
N GLN A 247 0.66 11.15 4.50
CA GLN A 247 0.07 11.91 3.40
C GLN A 247 0.74 11.64 2.05
N LEU A 248 2.07 11.56 2.03
CA LEU A 248 2.84 11.17 0.85
C LEU A 248 2.54 9.73 0.43
N GLY A 249 2.35 8.82 1.40
CA GLY A 249 1.94 7.44 1.18
C GLY A 249 0.59 7.35 0.48
N HIS A 250 -0.43 8.04 1.00
CA HIS A 250 -1.76 8.10 0.36
C HIS A 250 -1.72 8.73 -1.03
N TYR A 251 -0.93 9.78 -1.22
CA TYR A 251 -0.73 10.38 -2.54
C TYR A 251 -0.11 9.36 -3.52
N ALA A 252 0.92 8.63 -3.09
CA ALA A 252 1.58 7.62 -3.90
C ALA A 252 0.64 6.46 -4.24
N VAL A 253 -0.12 5.96 -3.26
CA VAL A 253 -1.14 4.91 -3.46
C VAL A 253 -2.19 5.37 -4.46
N SER A 254 -2.70 6.59 -4.33
CA SER A 254 -3.70 7.15 -5.25
C SER A 254 -3.18 7.18 -6.69
N CYS A 255 -1.96 7.69 -6.89
CA CYS A 255 -1.36 7.73 -8.23
C CYS A 255 -1.14 6.33 -8.80
N ARG A 256 -0.54 5.41 -8.02
CA ARG A 256 -0.20 4.05 -8.48
C ARG A 256 -1.43 3.17 -8.73
N ALA A 257 -2.45 3.24 -7.88
CA ALA A 257 -3.72 2.54 -8.08
C ALA A 257 -4.40 2.98 -9.39
N MET A 258 -4.28 4.27 -9.74
CA MET A 258 -4.79 4.81 -11.01
C MET A 258 -3.82 4.68 -12.19
N GLY A 259 -2.63 4.11 -11.98
CA GLY A 259 -1.63 3.93 -13.05
C GLY A 259 -1.10 5.23 -13.62
N LEU A 260 -1.09 6.27 -12.79
CA LEU A 260 -0.64 7.61 -13.15
C LEU A 260 0.70 7.91 -12.49
N ASP A 261 1.55 8.63 -13.20
CA ASP A 261 2.63 9.38 -12.57
C ASP A 261 2.08 10.64 -11.86
N PRO A 262 2.83 11.21 -10.90
CA PRO A 262 2.43 12.41 -10.18
C PRO A 262 2.03 13.60 -11.08
N GLY A 263 2.70 13.81 -12.21
CA GLY A 263 2.38 14.89 -13.15
C GLY A 263 1.09 14.63 -13.93
N ALA A 264 0.83 13.38 -14.34
CA ALA A 264 -0.44 12.98 -14.94
C ALA A 264 -1.61 13.16 -13.97
N PHE A 265 -1.43 12.79 -12.70
CA PHE A 265 -2.43 13.04 -11.66
C PHE A 265 -2.66 14.55 -11.45
N GLN A 266 -1.59 15.32 -11.28
CA GLN A 266 -1.63 16.77 -11.04
C GLN A 266 -2.33 17.55 -12.17
N ARG A 267 -2.21 17.12 -13.45
CA ARG A 267 -2.94 17.72 -14.58
C ARG A 267 -4.47 17.67 -14.43
N SER A 268 -4.98 16.73 -13.63
CA SER A 268 -6.41 16.62 -13.32
C SER A 268 -6.83 17.47 -12.11
N ILE A 269 -5.87 18.08 -11.40
CA ILE A 269 -6.09 18.86 -10.18
C ILE A 269 -6.03 20.35 -10.50
N ARG A 270 -7.05 21.09 -10.07
CA ARG A 270 -7.17 22.53 -10.27
C ARG A 270 -6.38 23.35 -9.24
N GLY A 271 -6.19 22.81 -8.05
CA GLY A 271 -5.41 23.43 -6.99
C GLY A 271 -5.13 22.50 -5.82
N SER A 272 -4.12 22.83 -5.03
CA SER A 272 -3.69 22.07 -3.85
C SER A 272 -3.59 23.02 -2.66
N THR A 273 -4.03 22.58 -1.49
CA THR A 273 -3.89 23.34 -0.24
C THR A 273 -3.65 22.41 0.94
N GLY A 274 -3.22 22.97 2.06
CA GLY A 274 -3.08 22.20 3.28
C GLY A 274 -3.28 23.03 4.54
N HIS A 275 -3.82 22.38 5.57
CA HIS A 275 -4.06 22.98 6.87
C HIS A 275 -2.81 22.84 7.75
N SER A 276 -2.35 23.95 8.33
CA SER A 276 -1.16 23.98 9.20
C SER A 276 0.04 23.31 8.49
N GLN A 277 0.65 22.27 9.08
CA GLN A 277 1.77 21.55 8.47
C GLN A 277 1.46 20.91 7.10
N GLY A 278 0.19 20.60 6.83
CA GLY A 278 -0.21 19.98 5.55
C GLY A 278 0.10 20.86 4.34
N ILE A 279 0.28 22.18 4.54
CA ILE A 279 0.66 23.10 3.46
C ILE A 279 2.02 22.75 2.84
N VAL A 280 2.93 22.15 3.62
CA VAL A 280 4.25 21.72 3.14
C VAL A 280 4.10 20.58 2.12
N VAL A 281 3.26 19.60 2.44
CA VAL A 281 2.94 18.47 1.53
C VAL A 281 2.19 18.98 0.31
N ALA A 282 1.22 19.87 0.50
CA ALA A 282 0.45 20.47 -0.58
C ALA A 282 1.35 21.18 -1.62
N ALA A 283 2.32 21.97 -1.14
CA ALA A 283 3.28 22.67 -1.97
C ALA A 283 4.23 21.68 -2.68
N ALA A 284 4.78 20.70 -1.96
CA ALA A 284 5.66 19.70 -2.54
C ALA A 284 4.96 18.88 -3.64
N MET A 285 3.76 18.37 -3.38
CA MET A 285 3.01 17.57 -4.36
C MET A 285 2.50 18.39 -5.55
N SER A 286 2.28 19.69 -5.37
CA SER A 286 1.97 20.58 -6.49
C SER A 286 3.13 20.79 -7.46
N ALA A 287 4.36 20.45 -7.07
CA ALA A 287 5.56 20.55 -7.88
C ALA A 287 6.08 19.19 -8.39
N ALA A 288 5.46 18.08 -8.00
CA ALA A 288 5.87 16.74 -8.39
C ALA A 288 5.26 16.37 -9.75
N ASP A 289 6.09 16.33 -10.80
CA ASP A 289 5.70 16.02 -12.17
C ASP A 289 6.10 14.61 -12.64
N SER A 290 6.91 13.90 -11.85
CA SER A 290 7.34 12.52 -12.09
C SER A 290 7.57 11.79 -10.77
N TRP A 291 7.79 10.47 -10.82
CA TRP A 291 8.16 9.70 -9.62
C TRP A 291 9.54 10.12 -9.08
N GLU A 292 10.50 10.43 -9.96
CA GLU A 292 11.81 10.92 -9.54
C GLU A 292 11.73 12.31 -8.88
N ALA A 293 10.85 13.19 -9.39
CA ALA A 293 10.58 14.47 -8.75
C ALA A 293 9.88 14.28 -7.40
N PHE A 294 8.89 13.38 -7.35
CA PHE A 294 8.20 13.00 -6.12
C PHE A 294 9.18 12.54 -5.05
N ASP A 295 10.12 11.63 -5.33
CA ASP A 295 11.06 11.11 -4.32
C ASP A 295 11.95 12.23 -3.73
N ARG A 296 12.49 13.12 -4.59
CA ARG A 296 13.29 14.27 -4.14
C ARG A 296 12.47 15.26 -3.32
N LEU A 297 11.23 15.55 -3.75
CA LEU A 297 10.34 16.48 -3.08
C LEU A 297 9.80 15.89 -1.78
N ALA A 298 9.58 14.58 -1.71
CA ALA A 298 9.21 13.85 -0.50
C ALA A 298 10.32 13.97 0.55
N THR A 299 11.58 13.71 0.18
CA THR A 299 12.74 13.89 1.08
C THR A 299 12.83 15.33 1.59
N SER A 300 12.66 16.30 0.71
CA SER A 300 12.70 17.73 1.07
C SER A 300 11.55 18.11 2.01
N CYS A 301 10.33 17.68 1.68
CA CYS A 301 9.12 17.91 2.46
C CYS A 301 9.24 17.33 3.87
N LEU A 302 9.65 16.07 3.98
CA LEU A 302 9.84 15.37 5.24
C LEU A 302 10.95 16.01 6.09
N THR A 303 12.05 16.45 5.46
CA THR A 303 13.11 17.21 6.13
C THR A 303 12.60 18.53 6.70
N VAL A 304 11.80 19.28 5.93
CA VAL A 304 11.19 20.53 6.39
C VAL A 304 10.24 20.28 7.57
N LEU A 305 9.36 19.28 7.46
CA LEU A 305 8.42 18.92 8.53
C LEU A 305 9.13 18.47 9.80
N PHE A 306 10.20 17.67 9.68
CA PHE A 306 11.06 17.30 10.79
C PHE A 306 11.61 18.53 11.51
N TRP A 307 12.23 19.47 10.78
CA TRP A 307 12.82 20.65 11.40
C TRP A 307 11.78 21.63 11.95
N ILE A 308 10.61 21.74 11.33
CA ILE A 308 9.49 22.49 11.91
C ILE A 308 9.13 21.90 13.28
N GLY A 309 8.93 20.57 13.36
CA GLY A 309 8.61 19.89 14.62
C GLY A 309 9.68 20.10 15.69
N VAL A 310 10.95 19.88 15.33
CA VAL A 310 12.11 20.07 16.23
C VAL A 310 12.21 21.51 16.74
N ARG A 311 12.21 22.50 15.84
CA ARG A 311 12.38 23.91 16.22
C ARG A 311 11.19 24.44 17.01
N SER A 312 9.98 24.03 16.66
CA SER A 312 8.78 24.39 17.42
C SER A 312 8.84 23.87 18.85
N GLN A 313 9.27 22.60 19.03
CA GLN A 313 9.38 21.99 20.35
C GLN A 313 10.52 22.61 21.20
N GLN A 314 11.61 23.03 20.56
CA GLN A 314 12.71 23.74 21.25
C GLN A 314 12.29 25.15 21.68
N ALA A 315 11.52 25.86 20.85
CA ALA A 315 11.03 27.20 21.15
C ALA A 315 9.92 27.20 22.22
N ALA A 316 9.07 26.17 22.23
CA ALA A 316 7.99 25.98 23.18
C ALA A 316 7.98 24.53 23.73
N PRO A 317 8.85 24.23 24.72
CA PRO A 317 8.86 22.92 25.37
C PRO A 317 7.51 22.62 26.04
N GLN A 318 7.10 21.35 26.06
CA GLN A 318 5.92 20.94 26.82
C GLN A 318 6.11 21.29 28.30
N MET A 319 5.18 22.07 28.84
CA MET A 319 5.11 22.38 30.26
C MET A 319 4.23 21.35 30.96
N SER A 320 4.67 20.86 32.10
CA SER A 320 3.84 19.99 32.95
C SER A 320 2.66 20.79 33.50
N LEU A 321 1.44 20.31 33.25
CA LEU A 321 0.24 20.83 33.89
C LEU A 321 0.11 20.27 35.30
N SER A 322 -0.32 21.10 36.24
CA SER A 322 -0.60 20.62 37.60
C SER A 322 -1.86 19.74 37.62
N PRO A 323 -1.96 18.75 38.53
CA PRO A 323 -3.17 17.93 38.67
C PRO A 323 -4.44 18.76 38.88
N ALA A 324 -4.34 19.90 39.57
CA ALA A 324 -5.45 20.82 39.79
C ALA A 324 -5.93 21.47 38.48
N GLN A 325 -5.01 21.90 37.61
CA GLN A 325 -5.37 22.46 36.29
C GLN A 325 -6.01 21.40 35.38
N ILE A 326 -5.52 20.16 35.44
CA ILE A 326 -6.11 19.04 34.70
C ILE A 326 -7.53 18.78 35.22
N GLN A 327 -7.72 18.71 36.54
CA GLN A 327 -9.03 18.44 37.15
C GLN A 327 -10.04 19.56 36.88
N ASP A 328 -9.62 20.83 36.85
CA ASP A 328 -10.48 21.96 36.51
C ASP A 328 -10.92 21.95 35.04
N SER A 329 -10.17 21.27 34.16
CA SER A 329 -10.41 21.22 32.71
C SER A 329 -11.21 20.00 32.23
N ILE A 330 -11.53 19.04 33.11
CA ILE A 330 -12.28 17.80 32.83
C ILE A 330 -13.68 17.89 33.45
#